data_AF-A0A6V8P0X3-F1
#
_entry.id   AF-A0A6V8P0X3-F1
#
_cell.length_a   1.000
_cell.length_b   1.000
_cell.length_c   1.000
_cell.angle_alpha   90.00
_cell.angle_beta   90.00
_cell.angle_gamma   90.00
#
_symmetry.space_group_name_H-M   'P 1'
#
loop_
_entity.id
_entity.type
_entity.pdbx_description
1 polymer ?
#
loop_
_entity_poly.entity_id
_entity_poly.type
_entity_poly.pdbx_seq_one_letter_code
_entity_poly.pdbx_strand_id
1 'polypeptide(L)' 'LGIDRGEDNLQTIKAQVPLAEMHRYYIDLTSIAHGRGSFNMEFSHYEEVPAFIAEKIIQESAKESSKEKE' A
#
# COMPACT_ATOMS: atom_id res chain seq x y z
N LEU A 1 12.28 7.39 -8.76
CA LEU A 1 11.24 7.80 -7.78
C LEU A 1 11.39 9.29 -7.57
N GLY A 2 10.40 10.10 -7.92
CA GLY A 2 10.53 11.56 -7.95
C GLY A 2 9.18 12.25 -8.01
N ILE A 3 9.17 13.54 -7.68
CA ILE A 3 7.98 14.39 -7.75
C ILE A 3 8.09 15.17 -9.06
N ASP A 4 7.19 14.87 -9.99
CA ASP A 4 7.10 15.62 -11.24
C ASP A 4 6.05 16.73 -11.06
N ARG A 5 6.48 17.98 -11.20
CA ARG A 5 5.59 19.15 -11.11
C ARG A 5 5.12 19.50 -12.50
N GLY A 6 3.86 19.14 -12.82
CA GLY A 6 3.24 19.49 -14.09
C GLY A 6 2.85 20.96 -14.16
N GLU A 7 2.60 21.45 -15.38
CA GLU A 7 2.32 22.86 -15.69
C GLU A 7 1.03 23.40 -15.04
N ASP A 8 0.16 22.54 -14.51
CA ASP A 8 -1.18 22.88 -13.99
C ASP A 8 -1.31 22.75 -12.44
N ASN A 9 -0.25 23.08 -11.68
CA ASN A 9 -0.21 22.92 -10.21
C ASN A 9 -0.45 21.50 -9.66
N LEU A 10 -0.52 20.49 -10.54
CA LEU A 10 -0.67 19.08 -10.18
C LEU A 10 0.71 18.44 -9.98
N GLN A 11 0.86 17.72 -8.85
CA GLN A 11 2.07 16.96 -8.56
C GLN A 11 1.83 15.47 -8.85
N THR A 12 2.68 14.89 -9.69
CA THR A 12 2.67 13.45 -9.97
C THR A 12 3.74 12.77 -9.13
N ILE A 13 3.32 11.84 -8.26
CA ILE A 13 4.20 11.06 -7.40
C ILE A 13 4.27 9.64 -7.93
N LYS A 14 5.47 9.18 -8.27
CA LYS A 14 5.73 7.78 -8.62
C LYS A 14 6.44 7.11 -7.45
N ALA A 15 5.81 6.08 -6.90
CA ALA A 15 6.26 5.31 -5.74
C ALA A 15 6.13 3.81 -5.99
N GLN A 16 7.06 3.02 -5.44
CA GLN A 16 6.90 1.57 -5.32
C GLN A 16 6.54 1.30 -3.86
N VAL A 17 5.40 0.64 -3.64
CA VAL A 17 4.85 0.36 -2.32
C VAL A 17 4.29 -1.05 -2.28
N PRO A 18 4.39 -1.74 -1.14
CA PRO A 18 3.81 -3.06 -0.98
C PRO A 18 2.27 -2.98 -1.03
N LEU A 19 1.65 -3.93 -1.73
CA LEU A 19 0.18 -3.98 -1.87
C LEU A 19 -0.54 -4.05 -0.52
N ALA A 20 0.09 -4.68 0.49
CA ALA A 20 -0.45 -4.80 1.84
C ALA A 20 -0.71 -3.45 2.53
N GLU A 21 -0.03 -2.38 2.13
CA GLU A 21 -0.24 -1.04 2.70
C GLU A 21 -1.32 -0.23 1.95
N MET A 22 -1.71 -0.66 0.75
CA MET A 22 -2.66 0.09 -0.09
C MET A 22 -4.12 0.00 0.39
N HIS A 23 -4.43 -0.90 1.32
CA HIS A 23 -5.79 -1.04 1.87
C HIS A 23 -6.34 0.25 2.49
N ARG A 24 -5.49 1.10 3.07
CA ARG A 24 -5.90 2.37 3.69
C ARG A 24 -5.54 3.61 2.87
N TYR A 25 -4.72 3.43 1.83
CA TYR A 25 -4.15 4.53 1.07
C TYR A 25 -5.18 5.47 0.45
N TYR A 26 -6.35 4.97 0.03
CA TYR A 26 -7.42 5.84 -0.51
C TYR A 26 -7.90 6.89 0.50
N ILE A 27 -8.08 6.49 1.77
CA ILE A 27 -8.53 7.38 2.85
C ILE A 27 -7.44 8.39 3.16
N ASP A 28 -6.21 7.91 3.32
CA ASP A 28 -5.06 8.75 3.64
C ASP A 28 -4.78 9.78 2.53
N LEU A 29 -4.84 9.36 1.26
CA LEU A 29 -4.69 10.26 0.11
C LEU A 29 -5.78 11.33 0.07
N THR A 30 -7.03 10.96 0.33
CA THR A 30 -8.16 11.90 0.37
C THR A 30 -7.96 12.94 1.47
N SER A 31 -7.46 12.51 2.63
CA SER A 31 -7.15 13.38 3.76
C SER A 31 -6.02 14.36 3.43
N ILE A 32 -4.92 13.88 2.84
CA ILE A 32 -3.74 14.69 2.48
C ILE A 32 -4.04 15.66 1.31
N ALA A 33 -4.73 15.17 0.28
CA ALA A 33 -5.03 15.94 -0.93
C ALA A 33 -6.33 16.76 -0.83
N HIS A 34 -6.95 16.83 0.35
CA HIS A 34 -8.23 17.50 0.58
C HIS A 34 -9.31 17.12 -0.46
N GLY A 35 -9.38 15.83 -0.81
CA GLY A 35 -10.34 15.30 -1.79
C GLY A 35 -10.01 15.55 -3.26
N ARG A 36 -8.85 16.11 -3.60
CA ARG A 36 -8.42 16.35 -5.00
C ARG A 36 -7.30 15.40 -5.47
N GLY A 37 -7.19 14.22 -4.86
CA GLY A 37 -6.20 13.21 -5.20
C GLY A 37 -6.79 12.08 -6.04
N SER A 38 -6.04 11.60 -7.03
CA SER A 38 -6.35 10.36 -7.75
C SER A 38 -5.06 9.55 -7.87
N PHE A 39 -5.17 8.23 -7.82
CA PHE A 39 -4.01 7.34 -7.94
C PHE A 39 -4.34 6.17 -8.87
N ASN A 40 -3.29 5.61 -9.47
CA ASN A 40 -3.35 4.40 -10.28
C ASN A 40 -2.26 3.45 -9.79
N MET A 41 -2.56 2.15 -9.76
CA MET A 41 -1.63 1.11 -9.33
C MET A 41 -1.46 0.10 -10.45
N GLU A 42 -0.22 -0.29 -10.72
CA GLU A 42 0.12 -1.40 -11.60
C GLU A 42 1.00 -2.40 -10.85
N PHE A 43 0.75 -3.70 -11.05
CA PHE A 43 1.60 -4.73 -10.47
C PHE A 43 2.99 -4.65 -11.11
N SER A 44 4.01 -4.47 -10.27
CA SER A 44 5.40 -4.45 -10.71
C SER A 44 6.02 -5.84 -10.54
N HIS A 45 6.37 -6.23 -9.32
CA HIS A 45 7.10 -7.47 -9.00
C HIS A 45 6.84 -7.93 -7.55
N TYR A 46 7.23 -9.15 -7.22
CA TYR A 46 7.31 -9.63 -5.85
C TYR A 46 8.67 -9.28 -5.24
N GLU A 47 8.66 -8.85 -3.98
CA GLU A 47 9.85 -8.57 -3.18
C GLU A 47 9.80 -9.39 -1.88
N GLU A 48 10.97 -9.70 -1.33
CA GLU A 48 11.06 -10.42 -0.06
C GLU A 48 10.51 -9.57 1.08
N VAL A 49 9.60 -10.15 1.85
CA VAL A 49 9.04 -9.49 3.03
C VAL A 49 10.11 -9.39 4.13
N PRO A 50 10.28 -8.22 4.78
CA PRO A 50 11.15 -8.10 5.93
C PRO A 50 10.79 -9.11 7.03
N ALA A 51 11.79 -9.70 7.69
CA ALA A 51 11.61 -10.77 8.68
C ALA A 51 10.62 -10.42 9.81
N PHE A 52 10.59 -9.15 10.25
CA PHE A 52 9.66 -8.66 11.27
C PHE A 52 8.18 -8.72 10.83
N ILE A 53 7.91 -8.49 9.54
CA ILE A 53 6.56 -8.56 8.98
C ILE A 53 6.19 -10.02 8.68
N ALA A 54 7.16 -10.82 8.22
CA ALA A 54 6.97 -12.24 7.94
C ALA A 54 6.49 -13.01 9.17
N GLU A 55 7.11 -12.80 10.34
CA GLU A 55 6.72 -13.48 11.58
C GLU A 55 5.28 -13.15 12.00
N LYS A 56 4.87 -11.88 11.82
CA LYS A 56 3.50 -11.43 12.08
C LYS A 56 2.49 -12.09 11.14
N ILE A 57 2.80 -12.17 9.84
CA ILE A 57 1.93 -12.83 8.84
C ILE A 57 1.78 -14.31 9.15
N ILE A 58 2.87 -15.00 9.53
CA ILE A 58 2.85 -16.43 9.88
C ILE A 58 1.96 -16.66 11.11
N GLN A 59 2.10 -15.83 12.14
CA GLN A 59 1.25 -15.92 13.33
C GLN A 59 -0.23 -15.65 13.01
N GLU A 60 -0.52 -14.66 12.16
CA GLU A 60 -1.89 -14.33 11.75
C GLU A 60 -2.52 -15.47 10.94
N SER A 61 -1.80 -16.01 9.95
CA SER A 61 -2.23 -17.15 9.14
C SER A 61 -2.45 -18.42 9.97
N ALA A 62 -1.58 -18.70 10.95
CA ALA A 62 -1.76 -19.82 11.87
C ALA A 62 -3.02 -19.65 12.73
N LYS A 63 -3.29 -18.42 13.19
CA LYS A 63 -4.47 -18.10 14.02
C LYS A 63 -5.78 -18.18 13.23
N GLU A 64 -5.74 -17.80 11.97
CA GLU A 64 -6.89 -17.89 11.04
C GLU A 64 -7.21 -19.36 10.70
N SER A 65 -6.19 -20.17 10.43
CA SER A 65 -6.33 -21.62 10.15
C SER A 65 -6.89 -22.41 11.34
N SER A 66 -6.65 -21.95 12.58
CA SER A 66 -7.25 -22.53 13.79
C SER A 66 -8.68 -22.08 14.05
N LYS A 67 -9.10 -20.92 13.54
CA LYS A 67 -10.49 -20.43 13.66
C LYS A 67 -11.45 -21.10 12.69
N GLU A 68 -10.95 -21.63 11.57
CA GLU A 68 -11.77 -22.38 10.61
C GLU A 68 -11.99 -23.85 11.00
N LYS A 69 -11.34 -24.31 12.08
CA LYS A 69 -11.53 -25.66 12.65
C LYS A 69 -12.47 -25.71 13.86
N GLU A 70 -13.12 -24.61 14.22
CA GLU A 70 -14.18 -24.56 15.25
C GLU A 70 -15.57 -24.35 14.63
#